data_AF-A0A975VFQ4-F1
#
_entry.id   AF-A0A975VFQ4-F1
#
_cell.length_a   1.000
_cell.length_b   1.000
_cell.length_c   1.000
_cell.angle_alpha   90.00
_cell.angle_beta   90.00
_cell.angle_gamma   90.00
#
_symmetry.space_group_name_H-M   'P 1'
#
loop_
_entity.id
_entity.type
_entity.pdbx_description
1 polymer ?
#
loop_
_entity_poly.entity_id
_entity_poly.type
_entity_poly.pdbx_seq_one_letter_code
_entity_poly.pdbx_strand_id
1 'polypeptide(L)'
;MAAPAPRDAATVVIVRNAPPPRTGIEVLLLQRAEGADHNSGAWVFPGGVVDRGDRSPSEVAPGLTDLQASERLGLESGGLAFYLAAIRECFEEAGILLAVNARGDYVSLEDETGWPTATMRRDLTQGVATLSTLCTRYGLRLVAERLHYIAHWLTPTGRAKRFDTRFFLALSPGVQAAVPDRTETLDHVWIAPEEALSPSNLRRLMVPTRETLLMLCGLPDCAAAIRWAEHLRGVTCIQPWLALTSRGIESVPPSHPAYDEVLKLDPAGQCAAWCELRPGVPVQISDHVMRITGSDGSHTYRVGSPMQGWQDVSPSSLHLVEQDRLLIAPDMTSLAVNDREKADWLAAGRGFLQRLR
;
A
#
# COMPACT_ATOMS: atom_id res chain seq x y z
N MET A 1 18.02 -16.26 3.16
CA MET A 1 18.33 -14.96 3.82
C MET A 1 17.01 -14.32 4.23
N ALA A 2 16.92 -13.73 5.42
CA ALA A 2 15.70 -13.03 5.84
C ALA A 2 15.45 -11.82 4.94
N ALA A 3 14.17 -11.51 4.65
CA ALA A 3 13.81 -10.33 3.89
C ALA A 3 14.31 -9.06 4.61
N PRO A 4 14.80 -8.03 3.88
CA PRO A 4 15.25 -6.80 4.52
C PRO A 4 14.11 -6.14 5.28
N ALA A 5 14.43 -5.49 6.40
CA ALA A 5 13.46 -4.70 7.14
C ALA A 5 12.90 -3.59 6.22
N PRO A 6 11.57 -3.36 6.21
CA PRO A 6 11.00 -2.30 5.42
C PRO A 6 11.42 -0.94 6.00
N ARG A 7 11.66 0.04 5.12
CA ARG A 7 11.88 1.42 5.53
C ARG A 7 10.54 2.13 5.68
N ASP A 8 10.37 2.88 6.75
CA ASP A 8 9.23 3.77 6.93
C ASP A 8 9.14 4.76 5.76
N ALA A 9 7.95 4.91 5.19
CA ALA A 9 7.71 5.85 4.10
C ALA A 9 6.34 6.52 4.25
N ALA A 10 6.20 7.68 3.62
CA ALA A 10 4.96 8.43 3.62
C ALA A 10 4.68 9.01 2.23
N THR A 11 3.41 9.05 1.88
CA THR A 11 2.92 9.55 0.59
C THR A 11 1.74 10.47 0.84
N VAL A 12 1.66 11.57 0.10
CA VAL A 12 0.50 12.48 0.15
C VAL A 12 -0.25 12.51 -1.17
N VAL A 13 -1.54 12.32 -1.11
CA VAL A 13 -2.50 12.49 -2.20
C VAL A 13 -3.07 13.89 -2.09
N ILE A 14 -2.59 14.80 -2.94
CA ILE A 14 -3.13 16.16 -3.02
C ILE A 14 -4.33 16.16 -3.97
N VAL A 15 -5.47 16.65 -3.49
CA VAL A 15 -6.69 16.83 -4.27
C VAL A 15 -7.08 18.30 -4.41
N ARG A 16 -7.69 18.63 -5.55
CA ARG A 16 -8.37 19.90 -5.79
C ARG A 16 -9.70 19.67 -6.50
N ASN A 17 -10.61 20.64 -6.41
CA ASN A 17 -11.79 20.62 -7.27
C ASN A 17 -11.36 20.81 -8.72
N ALA A 18 -11.93 20.03 -9.62
CA ALA A 18 -11.69 20.19 -11.04
C ALA A 18 -12.09 21.61 -11.48
N PRO A 19 -11.28 22.31 -12.28
CA PRO A 19 -11.63 23.63 -12.77
C PRO A 19 -12.81 23.55 -13.76
N PRO A 20 -13.71 24.54 -13.77
CA PRO A 20 -14.79 24.61 -14.77
C PRO A 20 -14.26 24.52 -16.21
N PRO A 21 -14.98 23.85 -17.13
CA PRO A 21 -16.34 23.32 -17.00
C PRO A 21 -16.42 21.90 -16.40
N ARG A 22 -15.30 21.31 -15.97
CA ARG A 22 -15.30 19.98 -15.35
C ARG A 22 -15.86 20.03 -13.93
N THR A 23 -16.35 18.91 -13.46
CA THR A 23 -16.81 18.69 -12.08
C THR A 23 -16.05 17.51 -11.48
N GLY A 24 -16.11 17.33 -10.15
CA GLY A 24 -15.35 16.28 -9.47
C GLY A 24 -14.05 16.80 -8.88
N ILE A 25 -13.19 15.85 -8.52
CA ILE A 25 -11.84 16.13 -8.02
C ILE A 25 -10.78 15.80 -9.07
N GLU A 26 -9.66 16.52 -9.00
CA GLU A 26 -8.41 16.14 -9.65
C GLU A 26 -7.39 15.82 -8.56
N VAL A 27 -6.56 14.79 -8.81
CA VAL A 27 -5.40 14.45 -7.99
C VAL A 27 -4.12 14.92 -8.66
N LEU A 28 -3.11 15.25 -7.87
CA LEU A 28 -1.77 15.50 -8.37
C LEU A 28 -0.98 14.19 -8.49
N LEU A 29 -0.53 13.86 -9.70
CA LEU A 29 0.44 12.80 -9.95
C LEU A 29 1.74 13.39 -10.50
N LEU A 30 2.87 12.81 -10.10
CA LEU A 30 4.21 13.14 -10.56
C LEU A 30 4.76 11.98 -11.40
N GLN A 31 5.47 12.30 -12.48
CA GLN A 31 6.21 11.32 -13.27
C GLN A 31 7.62 11.17 -12.71
N ARG A 32 7.97 9.97 -12.23
CA ARG A 32 9.33 9.69 -11.76
C ARG A 32 10.34 9.72 -12.91
N ALA A 33 11.53 10.24 -12.63
CA ALA A 33 12.66 10.19 -13.55
C ALA A 33 13.03 8.75 -13.92
N GLU A 34 13.55 8.58 -15.14
CA GLU A 34 14.06 7.29 -15.56
C GLU A 34 15.40 6.99 -14.87
N GLY A 35 15.43 5.93 -14.07
CA GLY A 35 16.64 5.37 -13.46
C GLY A 35 16.79 3.87 -13.74
N ALA A 36 17.76 3.22 -13.09
CA ALA A 36 18.00 1.78 -13.23
C ALA A 36 17.00 0.88 -12.49
N ASP A 37 16.07 1.46 -11.72
CA ASP A 37 15.08 0.72 -10.92
C ASP A 37 13.79 0.43 -11.72
N HIS A 38 13.06 -0.62 -11.33
CA HIS A 38 11.84 -1.07 -12.02
C HIS A 38 10.69 -0.03 -12.05
N ASN A 39 10.79 1.09 -11.34
CA ASN A 39 9.74 2.12 -11.21
C ASN A 39 9.98 3.37 -12.10
N SER A 40 10.96 3.30 -13.00
CA SER A 40 11.26 4.37 -13.96
C SER A 40 10.06 4.74 -14.83
N GLY A 41 9.84 6.04 -14.99
CA GLY A 41 8.74 6.60 -15.80
C GLY A 41 7.33 6.38 -15.24
N ALA A 42 7.21 5.77 -14.05
CA ALA A 42 5.91 5.56 -13.42
C ALA A 42 5.34 6.86 -12.85
N TRP A 43 4.02 6.96 -12.89
CA TRP A 43 3.25 8.06 -12.31
C TRP A 43 2.80 7.68 -10.90
N VAL A 44 3.17 8.52 -9.94
CA VAL A 44 3.00 8.30 -8.50
C VAL A 44 2.48 9.54 -7.82
N PHE A 45 2.03 9.40 -6.57
CA PHE A 45 1.81 10.55 -5.70
C PHE A 45 3.15 11.01 -5.08
N PRO A 46 3.28 12.28 -4.68
CA PRO A 46 4.46 12.75 -3.97
C PRO A 46 4.71 11.95 -2.68
N GLY A 47 5.95 11.53 -2.45
CA GLY A 47 6.26 10.75 -1.25
C GLY A 47 7.61 10.04 -1.27
N GLY A 48 8.07 9.68 -0.07
CA GLY A 48 9.40 9.13 0.13
C GLY A 48 9.62 8.56 1.52
N VAL A 49 10.88 8.35 1.87
CA VAL A 49 11.29 7.70 3.13
C VAL A 49 11.13 8.69 4.29
N VAL A 50 10.72 8.19 5.46
CA VAL A 50 10.76 9.01 6.68
C VAL A 50 12.21 9.19 7.10
N ASP A 51 12.68 10.44 7.11
CA ASP A 51 14.06 10.79 7.39
C ASP A 51 14.31 11.06 8.87
N ARG A 52 15.58 11.19 9.24
CA ARG A 52 15.95 11.53 10.63
C ARG A 52 15.40 12.90 11.05
N GLY A 53 15.36 13.85 10.12
CA GLY A 53 14.81 15.20 10.37
C GLY A 53 13.31 15.18 10.70
N ASP A 54 12.56 14.21 10.15
CA ASP A 54 11.12 14.07 10.38
C ASP A 54 10.83 13.47 11.78
N ARG A 55 11.77 12.72 12.35
CA ARG A 55 11.66 12.07 13.67
C ARG A 55 11.96 12.98 14.86
N SER A 56 12.28 14.25 14.62
CA SER A 56 12.47 15.25 15.65
C SER A 56 11.52 16.43 15.40
N PRO A 57 10.20 16.20 15.56
CA PRO A 57 9.23 17.26 15.36
C PRO A 57 9.49 18.38 16.37
N SER A 58 9.87 19.55 15.88
CA SER A 58 9.80 20.78 16.68
C SER A 58 8.33 21.19 16.88
N GLU A 59 8.06 22.25 17.63
CA GLU A 59 6.73 22.86 17.82
C GLU A 59 6.10 23.42 16.50
N VAL A 60 6.59 22.98 15.33
CA VAL A 60 6.21 23.46 13.99
C VAL A 60 4.91 22.86 13.47
N ALA A 61 4.40 21.78 14.07
CA ALA A 61 3.13 21.14 13.71
C ALA A 61 2.18 21.05 14.93
N PRO A 62 1.81 22.16 15.58
CA PRO A 62 1.12 22.14 16.87
C PRO A 62 -0.35 21.67 16.78
N GLY A 63 -0.90 21.49 15.58
CA GLY A 63 -2.26 20.97 15.40
C GLY A 63 -2.39 19.45 15.56
N LEU A 64 -1.28 18.71 15.56
CA LEU A 64 -1.27 17.25 15.69
C LEU A 64 -0.10 16.80 16.58
N THR A 65 -0.42 16.20 17.73
CA THR A 65 0.62 15.64 18.61
C THR A 65 1.11 14.29 18.11
N ASP A 66 2.31 13.87 18.53
CA ASP A 66 2.83 12.54 18.21
C ASP A 66 1.95 11.41 18.75
N LEU A 67 1.36 11.60 19.94
CA LEU A 67 0.41 10.63 20.49
C LEU A 67 -0.80 10.44 19.58
N GLN A 68 -1.44 11.54 19.17
CA GLN A 68 -2.60 11.49 18.26
C GLN A 68 -2.24 10.89 16.90
N ALA A 69 -1.08 11.26 16.36
CA ALA A 69 -0.59 10.72 15.10
C ALA A 69 -0.33 9.21 15.22
N SER A 70 0.33 8.77 16.29
CA SER A 70 0.65 7.36 16.54
C SER A 70 -0.61 6.53 16.73
N GLU A 71 -1.59 7.01 17.48
CA GLU A 71 -2.91 6.37 17.63
C GLU A 71 -3.61 6.18 16.28
N ARG A 72 -3.62 7.22 15.42
CA ARG A 72 -4.21 7.14 14.07
C ARG A 72 -3.52 6.10 13.19
N LEU A 73 -2.20 5.95 13.33
CA LEU A 73 -1.39 5.03 12.53
C LEU A 73 -1.27 3.62 13.14
N GLY A 74 -1.80 3.39 14.35
CA GLY A 74 -1.65 2.12 15.06
C GLY A 74 -0.21 1.85 15.52
N LEU A 75 0.53 2.91 15.88
CA LEU A 75 1.91 2.85 16.36
C LEU A 75 1.98 3.16 17.86
N GLU A 76 3.00 2.66 18.54
CA GLU A 76 3.27 3.00 19.95
C GLU A 76 3.74 4.45 20.11
N SER A 77 4.58 4.93 19.18
CA SER A 77 5.10 6.31 19.14
C SER A 77 5.69 6.62 17.76
N GLY A 78 6.02 7.90 17.51
CA GLY A 78 6.71 8.34 16.30
C GLY A 78 5.82 8.51 15.07
N GLY A 79 4.49 8.45 15.24
CA GLY A 79 3.54 8.60 14.15
C GLY A 79 3.60 9.96 13.46
N LEU A 80 3.95 11.04 14.18
CA LEU A 80 4.01 12.38 13.59
C LEU A 80 5.08 12.49 12.49
N ALA A 81 6.15 11.70 12.58
CA ALA A 81 7.22 11.69 11.59
C ALA A 81 6.71 11.32 10.17
N PHE A 82 5.69 10.46 10.06
CA PHE A 82 5.09 10.12 8.75
C PHE A 82 4.35 11.30 8.14
N TYR A 83 3.65 12.10 8.94
CA TYR A 83 2.97 13.30 8.47
C TYR A 83 3.98 14.36 8.01
N LEU A 84 5.07 14.54 8.76
CA LEU A 84 6.13 15.47 8.40
C LEU A 84 6.85 15.04 7.12
N ALA A 85 7.18 13.76 7.00
CA ALA A 85 7.76 13.20 5.77
C ALA A 85 6.84 13.43 4.57
N ALA A 86 5.54 13.18 4.70
CA ALA A 86 4.58 13.42 3.62
C ALA A 86 4.56 14.89 3.15
N ILE A 87 4.63 15.85 4.09
CA ILE A 87 4.68 17.29 3.76
C ILE A 87 6.03 17.66 3.14
N ARG A 88 7.13 17.15 3.70
CA ARG A 88 8.49 17.40 3.21
C ARG A 88 8.63 16.94 1.76
N GLU A 89 8.28 15.69 1.49
CA GLU A 89 8.35 15.07 0.15
C GLU A 89 7.44 15.80 -0.85
N CYS A 90 6.24 16.22 -0.42
CA CYS A 90 5.37 17.04 -1.27
C CYS A 90 6.02 18.35 -1.71
N PHE A 91 6.73 19.02 -0.79
CA PHE A 91 7.42 20.25 -1.10
C PHE A 91 8.69 20.01 -1.93
N GLU A 92 9.46 18.98 -1.60
CA GLU A 92 10.67 18.60 -2.34
C GLU A 92 10.33 18.21 -3.78
N GLU A 93 9.39 17.29 -4.00
CA GLU A 93 9.08 16.75 -5.33
C GLU A 93 8.10 17.63 -6.11
N ALA A 94 6.99 18.08 -5.49
CA ALA A 94 5.94 18.81 -6.18
C ALA A 94 6.00 20.34 -6.01
N GLY A 95 6.87 20.85 -5.15
CA GLY A 95 6.91 22.29 -4.84
C GLY A 95 5.71 22.80 -4.05
N ILE A 96 4.84 21.91 -3.56
CA ILE A 96 3.66 22.28 -2.76
C ILE A 96 4.00 22.14 -1.28
N LEU A 97 3.97 23.25 -0.55
CA LEU A 97 4.18 23.27 0.90
C LEU A 97 2.86 23.37 1.65
N LEU A 98 2.55 22.34 2.44
CA LEU A 98 1.39 22.31 3.34
C LEU A 98 1.74 22.99 4.67
N ALA A 99 1.83 24.32 4.62
CA ALA A 99 2.10 25.17 5.78
C ALA A 99 1.27 26.46 5.74
N VAL A 100 1.07 27.03 6.92
CA VAL A 100 0.39 28.31 7.13
C VAL A 100 1.30 29.32 7.81
N ASN A 101 1.03 30.59 7.59
CA ASN A 101 1.68 31.70 8.29
C ASN A 101 1.11 31.88 9.72
N ALA A 102 1.60 32.89 10.44
CA ALA A 102 1.12 33.23 11.79
C ALA A 102 -0.38 33.61 11.86
N ARG A 103 -1.00 34.02 10.74
CA ARG A 103 -2.44 34.31 10.64
C ARG A 103 -3.28 33.04 10.40
N GLY A 104 -2.64 31.92 10.05
CA GLY A 104 -3.32 30.67 9.72
C GLY A 104 -3.69 30.52 8.24
N ASP A 105 -3.26 31.44 7.38
CA ASP A 105 -3.47 31.36 5.93
C ASP A 105 -2.40 30.49 5.29
N TYR A 106 -2.76 29.72 4.25
CA TYR A 106 -1.77 29.00 3.45
C TYR A 106 -0.77 29.97 2.83
N VAL A 107 0.51 29.61 2.87
CA VAL A 107 1.56 30.45 2.28
C VAL A 107 1.58 30.31 0.76
N SER A 108 1.69 31.43 0.05
CA SER A 108 2.08 31.43 -1.36
C SER A 108 3.60 31.43 -1.45
N LEU A 109 4.13 30.58 -2.33
CA LEU A 109 5.56 30.47 -2.59
C LEU A 109 6.01 31.30 -3.81
N GLU A 110 5.06 31.88 -4.54
CA GLU A 110 5.27 32.57 -5.81
C GLU A 110 5.28 34.09 -5.66
N ASP A 111 4.33 34.67 -4.89
CA ASP A 111 3.99 36.10 -5.08
C ASP A 111 4.14 37.04 -3.88
N GLU A 112 4.42 36.59 -2.65
CA GLU A 112 4.26 37.50 -1.48
C GLU A 112 5.43 37.64 -0.51
N THR A 113 6.49 36.83 -0.59
CA THR A 113 7.43 36.72 0.56
C THR A 113 8.89 37.04 0.25
N GLY A 114 9.30 37.08 -1.02
CA GLY A 114 10.72 37.14 -1.37
C GLY A 114 11.52 35.93 -0.86
N TRP A 115 10.85 34.83 -0.50
CA TRP A 115 11.51 33.64 0.00
C TRP A 115 12.28 32.95 -1.12
N PRO A 116 13.49 32.42 -0.83
CA PRO A 116 14.26 31.71 -1.81
C PRO A 116 13.75 30.28 -1.94
N THR A 117 12.49 30.09 -2.40
CA THR A 117 11.78 28.79 -2.44
C THR A 117 12.61 27.70 -3.13
N ALA A 118 13.27 28.03 -4.25
CA ALA A 118 14.16 27.10 -4.94
C ALA A 118 15.36 26.67 -4.08
N THR A 119 15.93 27.58 -3.28
CA THR A 119 17.00 27.27 -2.33
C THR A 119 16.47 26.47 -1.15
N MET A 120 15.29 26.81 -0.62
CA MET A 120 14.65 26.05 0.47
C MET A 120 14.44 24.58 0.07
N ARG A 121 13.91 24.33 -1.14
CA ARG A 121 13.75 22.98 -1.69
C ARG A 121 15.09 22.27 -1.81
N ARG A 122 16.08 22.94 -2.42
CA ARG A 122 17.43 22.38 -2.59
C ARG A 122 18.08 22.02 -1.24
N ASP A 123 17.97 22.88 -0.24
CA ASP A 123 18.56 22.67 1.08
C ASP A 123 17.93 21.48 1.79
N LEU A 124 16.63 21.22 1.58
CA LEU A 124 15.97 20.00 2.07
C LEU A 124 16.47 18.75 1.35
N THR A 125 16.42 18.74 0.01
CA THR A 125 16.85 17.60 -0.81
C THR A 125 18.32 17.23 -0.56
N GLN A 126 19.18 18.22 -0.27
CA GLN A 126 20.60 18.00 0.06
C GLN A 126 20.85 17.69 1.53
N GLY A 127 19.82 17.71 2.38
CA GLY A 127 19.95 17.51 3.83
C GLY A 127 20.70 18.62 4.57
N VAL A 128 20.85 19.79 3.95
CA VAL A 128 21.49 21.00 4.53
C VAL A 128 20.56 21.62 5.59
N ALA A 129 19.25 21.56 5.35
CA ALA A 129 18.21 21.97 6.28
C ALA A 129 17.23 20.83 6.54
N THR A 130 16.45 20.94 7.62
CA THR A 130 15.27 20.10 7.84
C THR A 130 14.02 20.93 7.65
N LEU A 131 12.88 20.27 7.43
CA LEU A 131 11.60 20.98 7.31
C LEU A 131 11.32 21.81 8.56
N SER A 132 11.67 21.28 9.74
CA SER A 132 11.60 21.96 11.03
C SER A 132 12.44 23.24 11.08
N THR A 133 13.71 23.22 10.64
CA THR A 133 14.56 24.41 10.68
C THR A 133 14.10 25.49 9.70
N LEU A 134 13.57 25.10 8.53
CA LEU A 134 12.92 26.03 7.62
C LEU A 134 11.68 26.65 8.25
N CYS A 135 10.84 25.86 8.91
CA CYS A 135 9.65 26.38 9.55
C CYS A 135 9.96 27.42 10.63
N THR A 136 10.92 27.13 11.50
CA THR A 136 11.39 28.09 12.51
C THR A 136 11.96 29.36 11.88
N ARG A 137 12.77 29.22 10.82
CA ARG A 137 13.42 30.37 10.15
C ARG A 137 12.42 31.31 9.48
N TYR A 138 11.36 30.77 8.88
CA TYR A 138 10.39 31.53 8.09
C TYR A 138 9.07 31.76 8.83
N GLY A 139 8.97 31.38 10.11
CA GLY A 139 7.75 31.54 10.91
C GLY A 139 6.56 30.74 10.36
N LEU A 140 6.84 29.54 9.84
CA LEU A 140 5.84 28.66 9.24
C LEU A 140 5.33 27.65 10.25
N ARG A 141 4.06 27.28 10.07
CA ARG A 141 3.43 26.20 10.81
C ARG A 141 2.90 25.15 9.85
N LEU A 142 3.37 23.92 9.98
CA LEU A 142 2.90 22.80 9.19
C LEU A 142 1.48 22.43 9.61
N VAL A 143 0.64 22.09 8.63
CA VAL A 143 -0.76 21.70 8.87
C VAL A 143 -0.94 20.18 8.85
N ALA A 144 -0.13 19.47 9.65
CA ALA A 144 -0.18 18.01 9.77
C ALA A 144 -1.57 17.51 10.19
N GLU A 145 -2.33 18.30 10.94
CA GLU A 145 -3.71 18.01 11.33
C GLU A 145 -4.69 17.93 10.17
N ARG A 146 -4.34 18.49 9.00
CA ARG A 146 -5.16 18.50 7.78
C ARG A 146 -4.81 17.38 6.80
N LEU A 147 -3.90 16.48 7.18
CA LEU A 147 -3.62 15.25 6.45
C LEU A 147 -4.48 14.12 7.03
N HIS A 148 -5.19 13.41 6.17
CA HIS A 148 -6.08 12.32 6.57
C HIS A 148 -5.46 10.98 6.18
N TYR A 149 -5.25 10.07 7.13
CA TYR A 149 -4.68 8.76 6.86
C TYR A 149 -5.67 7.87 6.09
N ILE A 150 -5.33 7.48 4.86
CA ILE A 150 -6.27 6.79 3.95
C ILE A 150 -5.84 5.38 3.52
N ALA A 151 -4.54 5.07 3.48
CA ALA A 151 -4.07 3.74 3.08
C ALA A 151 -2.70 3.40 3.68
N HIS A 152 -2.42 2.11 3.80
CA HIS A 152 -1.19 1.57 4.35
C HIS A 152 -0.69 0.46 3.43
N TRP A 153 0.49 0.64 2.85
CA TRP A 153 1.09 -0.32 1.92
C TRP A 153 2.43 -0.82 2.42
N LEU A 154 2.55 -2.14 2.56
CA LEU A 154 3.81 -2.81 2.89
C LEU A 154 4.34 -3.56 1.67
N THR A 155 5.58 -3.26 1.28
CA THR A 155 6.22 -3.91 0.13
C THR A 155 6.43 -5.40 0.38
N PRO A 156 6.13 -6.29 -0.60
CA PRO A 156 6.29 -7.74 -0.47
C PRO A 156 7.68 -8.15 0.01
N THR A 157 7.78 -9.24 0.79
CA THR A 157 9.05 -9.73 1.39
C THR A 157 10.10 -10.12 0.36
N GLY A 158 9.72 -10.63 -0.81
CA GLY A 158 10.63 -11.01 -1.89
C GLY A 158 11.26 -9.85 -2.68
N ARG A 159 11.01 -8.58 -2.30
CA ARG A 159 11.64 -7.41 -2.94
C ARG A 159 12.91 -6.99 -2.20
N ALA A 160 13.95 -6.63 -2.96
CA ALA A 160 15.23 -6.16 -2.41
C ALA A 160 15.12 -4.82 -1.67
N LYS A 161 14.27 -3.90 -2.17
CA LYS A 161 13.92 -2.64 -1.51
C LYS A 161 12.51 -2.77 -0.97
N ARG A 162 12.33 -2.57 0.33
CA ARG A 162 11.02 -2.65 1.00
C ARG A 162 10.69 -1.35 1.71
N PHE A 163 9.43 -0.97 1.61
CA PHE A 163 8.87 0.22 2.23
C PHE A 163 7.59 -0.13 2.98
N ASP A 164 7.41 0.49 4.14
CA ASP A 164 6.19 0.47 4.93
C ASP A 164 5.55 1.87 4.84
N THR A 165 4.67 2.04 3.85
CA THR A 165 4.24 3.36 3.37
C THR A 165 2.85 3.71 3.89
N ARG A 166 2.72 4.87 4.55
CA ARG A 166 1.42 5.45 4.91
C ARG A 166 1.01 6.54 3.93
N PHE A 167 -0.23 6.50 3.47
CA PHE A 167 -0.80 7.43 2.50
C PHE A 167 -1.76 8.39 3.20
N PHE A 168 -1.61 9.68 2.89
CA PHE A 168 -2.41 10.75 3.47
C PHE A 168 -3.14 11.53 2.38
N LEU A 169 -4.43 11.81 2.54
CA LEU A 169 -5.16 12.75 1.70
C LEU A 169 -5.01 14.17 2.25
N ALA A 170 -4.77 15.15 1.39
CA ALA A 170 -4.81 16.56 1.75
C ALA A 170 -5.37 17.42 0.62
N LEU A 171 -5.94 18.58 0.97
CA LEU A 171 -6.36 19.56 -0.02
C LEU A 171 -5.16 20.34 -0.56
N SER A 172 -5.20 20.65 -1.85
CA SER A 172 -4.31 21.65 -2.43
C SER A 172 -4.50 23.00 -1.71
N PRO A 173 -3.41 23.72 -1.38
CA PRO A 173 -3.50 25.07 -0.84
C PRO A 173 -4.20 26.08 -1.76
N GLY A 174 -4.28 25.80 -3.07
CA GLY A 174 -4.92 26.67 -4.07
C GLY A 174 -4.13 27.93 -4.44
N VAL A 175 -3.08 28.28 -3.67
CA VAL A 175 -2.23 29.46 -3.85
C VAL A 175 -0.80 29.14 -4.30
N GLN A 176 -0.58 27.91 -4.78
CA GLN A 176 0.73 27.40 -5.20
C GLN A 176 0.55 26.56 -6.46
N ALA A 177 1.42 26.72 -7.46
CA ALA A 177 1.50 25.79 -8.59
C ALA A 177 2.34 24.56 -8.24
N ALA A 178 1.98 23.42 -8.83
CA ALA A 178 2.82 22.22 -8.77
C ALA A 178 4.02 22.41 -9.71
N VAL A 179 5.23 22.21 -9.18
CA VAL A 179 6.48 22.34 -9.93
C VAL A 179 7.39 21.16 -9.57
N PRO A 180 7.53 20.15 -10.46
CA PRO A 180 8.47 19.06 -10.30
C PRO A 180 9.90 19.57 -10.01
N ASP A 181 10.65 18.82 -9.21
CA ASP A 181 12.06 19.12 -8.90
C ASP A 181 13.00 18.97 -10.11
N ARG A 182 12.55 18.26 -11.17
CA ARG A 182 13.30 17.91 -12.40
C ARG A 182 14.54 17.06 -12.15
N THR A 183 14.65 16.47 -10.96
CA THR A 183 15.71 15.52 -10.61
C THR A 183 15.11 14.15 -10.36
N GLU A 184 14.22 14.02 -9.38
CA GLU A 184 13.52 12.77 -9.09
C GLU A 184 12.19 12.67 -9.83
N THR A 185 11.59 13.82 -10.15
CA THR A 185 10.30 13.95 -10.81
C THR A 185 10.42 14.88 -12.01
N LEU A 186 10.08 14.37 -13.20
CA LEU A 186 10.30 15.07 -14.47
C LEU A 186 9.09 15.89 -14.91
N ASP A 187 7.89 15.43 -14.55
CA ASP A 187 6.64 16.03 -14.98
C ASP A 187 5.56 15.85 -13.91
N HIS A 188 4.44 16.55 -14.05
CA HIS A 188 3.26 16.41 -13.22
C HIS A 188 1.96 16.52 -14.01
N VAL A 189 0.87 16.04 -13.43
CA VAL A 189 -0.46 16.21 -13.99
C VAL A 189 -1.49 16.33 -12.87
N TRP A 190 -2.45 17.24 -13.07
CA TRP A 190 -3.72 17.20 -12.37
C TRP A 190 -4.70 16.41 -13.22
N ILE A 191 -5.21 15.30 -12.70
CA ILE A 191 -6.03 14.36 -13.45
C ILE A 191 -7.18 13.84 -12.58
N ALA A 192 -8.35 13.62 -13.17
CA ALA A 192 -9.45 12.97 -12.46
C ALA A 192 -9.09 11.50 -12.17
N PRO A 193 -9.48 10.93 -11.00
CA PRO A 193 -9.20 9.54 -10.69
C PRO A 193 -9.66 8.55 -11.77
N GLU A 194 -10.84 8.76 -12.33
CA GLU A 194 -11.43 7.94 -13.39
C GLU A 194 -10.66 8.06 -14.71
N GLU A 195 -10.19 9.27 -15.04
CA GLU A 195 -9.36 9.50 -16.22
C GLU A 195 -8.00 8.81 -16.08
N ALA A 196 -7.39 8.88 -14.89
CA ALA A 196 -6.14 8.19 -14.59
C ALA A 196 -6.28 6.66 -14.69
N LEU A 197 -7.45 6.10 -14.39
CA LEU A 197 -7.72 4.66 -14.43
C LEU A 197 -8.29 4.18 -15.77
N SER A 198 -8.62 5.09 -16.68
CA SER A 198 -9.17 4.76 -17.99
C SER A 198 -8.22 3.87 -18.80
N PRO A 199 -8.71 2.87 -19.55
CA PRO A 199 -7.91 2.10 -20.50
C PRO A 199 -7.18 2.96 -21.56
N SER A 200 -7.69 4.18 -21.82
CA SER A 200 -7.05 5.14 -22.73
C SER A 200 -5.86 5.88 -22.11
N ASN A 201 -5.69 5.85 -20.78
CA ASN A 201 -4.55 6.46 -20.12
C ASN A 201 -3.34 5.52 -20.19
N LEU A 202 -2.34 5.92 -20.97
CA LEU A 202 -1.11 5.14 -21.18
C LEU A 202 -0.06 5.36 -20.08
N ARG A 203 -0.34 6.22 -19.09
CA ARG A 203 0.57 6.47 -17.96
C ARG A 203 0.73 5.20 -17.14
N ARG A 204 1.99 4.80 -16.91
CA ARG A 204 2.31 3.65 -16.07
C ARG A 204 2.06 3.99 -14.60
N LEU A 205 0.96 3.51 -14.03
CA LEU A 205 0.66 3.67 -12.61
C LEU A 205 1.25 2.52 -11.78
N MET A 206 1.82 2.83 -10.62
CA MET A 206 2.16 1.80 -9.64
C MET A 206 0.90 1.23 -8.99
N VAL A 207 0.94 -0.03 -8.53
CA VAL A 207 -0.21 -0.69 -7.90
C VAL A 207 -0.78 0.12 -6.72
N PRO A 208 0.01 0.60 -5.74
CA PRO A 208 -0.54 1.44 -4.67
C PRO A 208 -1.23 2.71 -5.17
N THR A 209 -0.66 3.35 -6.21
CA THR A 209 -1.25 4.53 -6.85
C THR A 209 -2.60 4.20 -7.47
N ARG A 210 -2.66 3.12 -8.27
CA ARG A 210 -3.88 2.65 -8.93
C ARG A 210 -5.00 2.34 -7.93
N GLU A 211 -4.69 1.59 -6.87
CA GLU A 211 -5.69 1.22 -5.85
C GLU A 211 -6.16 2.43 -5.05
N THR A 212 -5.26 3.38 -4.75
CA THR A 212 -5.64 4.63 -4.08
C THR A 212 -6.53 5.50 -4.98
N LEU A 213 -6.29 5.54 -6.30
CA LEU A 213 -7.18 6.21 -7.24
C LEU A 213 -8.59 5.58 -7.27
N LEU A 214 -8.67 4.25 -7.17
CA LEU A 214 -9.97 3.56 -7.09
C LEU A 214 -10.77 3.97 -5.85
N MET A 215 -10.11 4.19 -4.72
CA MET A 215 -10.76 4.68 -3.49
C MET A 215 -11.37 6.08 -3.65
N LEU A 216 -10.86 6.87 -4.60
CA LEU A 216 -11.27 8.26 -4.82
C LEU A 216 -12.29 8.43 -5.95
N CYS A 217 -12.56 7.38 -6.72
CA CYS A 217 -13.53 7.41 -7.81
C CYS A 217 -14.94 7.70 -7.29
N GLY A 218 -15.69 8.52 -8.04
CA GLY A 218 -17.07 8.89 -7.74
C GLY A 218 -17.22 9.99 -6.70
N LEU A 219 -16.13 10.55 -6.16
CA LEU A 219 -16.19 11.68 -5.24
C LEU A 219 -16.51 12.97 -6.00
N PRO A 220 -17.64 13.66 -5.68
CA PRO A 220 -18.13 14.78 -6.49
C PRO A 220 -17.34 16.08 -6.32
N ASP A 221 -16.64 16.25 -5.20
CA ASP A 221 -15.84 17.42 -4.87
C ASP A 221 -14.87 17.13 -3.71
N CYS A 222 -13.97 18.07 -3.44
CA CYS A 222 -13.01 17.96 -2.35
C CYS A 222 -13.67 17.88 -0.97
N ALA A 223 -14.84 18.49 -0.77
CA ALA A 223 -15.51 18.44 0.53
C ALA A 223 -16.02 17.02 0.81
N ALA A 224 -16.52 16.31 -0.21
CA ALA A 224 -16.88 14.91 -0.14
C ALA A 224 -15.65 14.02 0.09
N ALA A 225 -14.53 14.31 -0.56
CA ALA A 225 -13.28 13.58 -0.35
C ALA A 225 -12.77 13.69 1.09
N ILE A 226 -12.80 14.89 1.68
CA ILE A 226 -12.42 15.10 3.08
C ILE A 226 -13.39 14.40 4.03
N ARG A 227 -14.70 14.55 3.82
CA ARG A 227 -15.69 13.82 4.64
C ARG A 227 -15.47 12.31 4.57
N TRP A 228 -15.23 11.75 3.39
CA TRP A 228 -14.92 10.34 3.23
C TRP A 228 -13.69 9.93 4.04
N ALA A 229 -12.58 10.68 3.92
CA ALA A 229 -11.35 10.38 4.64
C ALA A 229 -11.49 10.53 6.16
N GLU A 230 -12.27 11.51 6.64
CA GLU A 230 -12.58 11.71 8.06
C GLU A 230 -13.46 10.60 8.67
N HIS A 231 -14.23 9.87 7.85
CA HIS A 231 -15.06 8.76 8.29
C HIS A 231 -14.37 7.40 8.11
N LEU A 232 -13.21 7.35 7.45
CA LEU A 232 -12.44 6.13 7.31
C LEU A 232 -11.92 5.67 8.68
N ARG A 233 -12.16 4.40 9.03
CA ARG A 233 -11.75 3.79 10.30
C ARG A 233 -10.98 2.51 10.02
N GLY A 234 -9.98 2.23 10.85
CA GLY A 234 -9.25 0.96 10.82
C GLY A 234 -8.53 0.71 9.49
N VAL A 235 -7.72 1.69 9.03
CA VAL A 235 -6.89 1.53 7.83
C VAL A 235 -5.98 0.30 8.01
N THR A 236 -6.27 -0.77 7.26
CA THR A 236 -5.52 -2.02 7.34
C THR A 236 -4.27 -1.96 6.47
N CYS A 237 -3.19 -2.59 6.93
CA CYS A 237 -2.00 -2.81 6.12
C CYS A 237 -2.30 -3.71 4.92
N ILE A 238 -2.02 -3.20 3.72
CA ILE A 238 -2.10 -3.91 2.45
C ILE A 238 -0.69 -4.39 2.11
N GLN A 239 -0.47 -5.71 2.20
CA GLN A 239 0.78 -6.34 1.80
C GLN A 239 0.50 -7.33 0.67
N PRO A 240 0.90 -7.05 -0.58
CA PRO A 240 0.87 -8.05 -1.63
C PRO A 240 1.92 -9.14 -1.41
N TRP A 241 1.71 -10.32 -2.01
CA TRP A 241 2.71 -11.38 -2.13
C TRP A 241 3.28 -11.44 -3.54
N LEU A 242 4.50 -11.95 -3.71
CA LEU A 242 5.01 -12.30 -5.03
C LEU A 242 4.74 -13.77 -5.29
N ALA A 243 4.22 -14.06 -6.48
CA ALA A 243 3.96 -15.43 -6.91
C ALA A 243 4.38 -15.65 -8.37
N LEU A 244 4.60 -16.91 -8.70
CA LEU A 244 4.87 -17.37 -10.05
C LEU A 244 3.57 -17.44 -10.87
N THR A 245 3.66 -17.05 -12.13
CA THR A 245 2.65 -17.21 -13.18
C THR A 245 3.30 -17.85 -14.41
N SER A 246 2.47 -18.30 -15.35
CA SER A 246 2.93 -18.72 -16.68
C SER A 246 3.69 -17.63 -17.44
N ARG A 247 3.51 -16.35 -17.07
CA ARG A 247 4.10 -15.17 -17.73
C ARG A 247 5.28 -14.56 -16.96
N GLY A 248 5.66 -15.13 -15.81
CA GLY A 248 6.72 -14.60 -14.94
C GLY A 248 6.24 -14.35 -13.52
N ILE A 249 6.86 -13.41 -12.82
CA ILE A 249 6.52 -13.08 -11.42
C ILE A 249 5.44 -12.00 -11.41
N GLU A 250 4.40 -12.23 -10.62
CA GLU A 250 3.30 -11.28 -10.41
C GLU A 250 3.19 -10.86 -8.94
N SER A 251 2.71 -9.64 -8.71
CA SER A 251 2.31 -9.16 -7.40
C SER A 251 0.85 -9.48 -7.17
N VAL A 252 0.57 -10.30 -6.15
CA VAL A 252 -0.75 -10.79 -5.76
C VAL A 252 -1.26 -9.93 -4.59
N PRO A 253 -2.13 -8.93 -4.83
CA PRO A 253 -2.74 -8.14 -3.75
C PRO A 253 -3.80 -8.93 -2.96
N PRO A 254 -4.24 -8.46 -1.77
CA PRO A 254 -5.29 -9.10 -0.99
C PRO A 254 -6.63 -9.34 -1.73
N SER A 255 -6.92 -8.52 -2.74
CA SER A 255 -8.10 -8.67 -3.59
C SER A 255 -7.99 -9.80 -4.63
N HIS A 256 -6.79 -10.34 -4.86
CA HIS A 256 -6.55 -11.36 -5.86
C HIS A 256 -7.04 -12.74 -5.36
N PRO A 257 -7.75 -13.55 -6.18
CA PRO A 257 -8.33 -14.83 -5.73
C PRO A 257 -7.32 -15.83 -5.15
N ALA A 258 -6.07 -15.80 -5.65
CA ALA A 258 -4.99 -16.67 -5.19
C ALA A 258 -4.27 -16.18 -3.91
N TYR A 259 -4.62 -15.01 -3.36
CA TYR A 259 -3.87 -14.39 -2.27
C TYR A 259 -3.71 -15.29 -1.04
N ASP A 260 -4.81 -15.82 -0.51
CA ASP A 260 -4.80 -16.68 0.68
C ASP A 260 -3.96 -17.94 0.46
N GLU A 261 -4.01 -18.51 -0.74
CA GLU A 261 -3.26 -19.71 -1.08
C GLU A 261 -1.77 -19.43 -1.24
N VAL A 262 -1.40 -18.34 -1.94
CA VAL A 262 0.00 -17.92 -2.06
C VAL A 262 0.61 -17.62 -0.68
N LEU A 263 -0.13 -16.89 0.16
CA LEU A 263 0.27 -16.59 1.54
C LEU A 263 0.52 -17.88 2.34
N LYS A 264 -0.34 -18.89 2.16
CA LYS A 264 -0.22 -20.17 2.84
C LYS A 264 0.96 -21.00 2.34
N LEU A 265 1.14 -21.08 1.02
CA LEU A 265 2.16 -21.91 0.38
C LEU A 265 3.57 -21.32 0.48
N ASP A 266 3.68 -20.00 0.55
CA ASP A 266 4.94 -19.28 0.67
C ASP A 266 4.85 -18.17 1.73
N PRO A 267 4.75 -18.54 3.02
CA PRO A 267 4.59 -17.58 4.11
C PRO A 267 5.84 -16.71 4.30
N ALA A 268 7.00 -17.16 3.83
CA ALA A 268 8.23 -16.38 3.81
C ALA A 268 8.28 -15.38 2.63
N GLY A 269 7.43 -15.54 1.62
CA GLY A 269 7.38 -14.76 0.38
C GLY A 269 8.68 -14.82 -0.41
N GLN A 270 9.21 -16.04 -0.58
CA GLN A 270 10.39 -16.35 -1.39
C GLN A 270 10.07 -16.39 -2.91
N CYS A 271 8.83 -16.12 -3.29
CA CYS A 271 8.30 -16.24 -4.65
C CYS A 271 8.37 -17.69 -5.17
N ALA A 272 8.04 -18.66 -4.32
CA ALA A 272 8.03 -20.09 -4.67
C ALA A 272 6.62 -20.60 -5.01
N ALA A 273 5.57 -19.95 -4.51
CA ALA A 273 4.19 -20.32 -4.77
C ALA A 273 3.75 -19.86 -6.17
N TRP A 274 2.92 -20.68 -6.82
CA TRP A 274 2.21 -20.30 -8.04
C TRP A 274 0.85 -19.71 -7.66
N CYS A 275 0.46 -18.63 -8.35
CA CYS A 275 -0.90 -18.10 -8.22
C CYS A 275 -1.88 -18.71 -9.23
N GLU A 276 -1.37 -19.44 -10.23
CA GLU A 276 -2.15 -20.25 -11.16
C GLU A 276 -2.15 -21.73 -10.71
N LEU A 277 -3.29 -22.40 -10.85
CA LEU A 277 -3.34 -23.85 -10.71
C LEU A 277 -2.58 -24.52 -11.85
N ARG A 278 -1.66 -25.44 -11.50
CA ARG A 278 -0.81 -26.14 -12.46
C ARG A 278 -1.27 -27.60 -12.60
N PRO A 279 -1.91 -27.98 -13.72
CA PRO A 279 -2.32 -29.36 -13.94
C PRO A 279 -1.15 -30.36 -13.84
N GLY A 280 -1.40 -31.48 -13.16
CA GLY A 280 -0.44 -32.57 -12.96
C GLY A 280 0.70 -32.26 -11.98
N VAL A 281 0.79 -31.04 -11.45
CA VAL A 281 1.81 -30.66 -10.45
C VAL A 281 1.23 -30.84 -9.04
N PRO A 282 1.77 -31.75 -8.21
CA PRO A 282 1.37 -31.86 -6.82
C PRO A 282 1.74 -30.58 -6.04
N VAL A 283 0.79 -30.05 -5.28
CA VAL A 283 0.98 -28.89 -4.40
C VAL A 283 0.75 -29.34 -2.97
N GLN A 284 1.77 -29.23 -2.11
CA GLN A 284 1.65 -29.51 -0.68
C GLN A 284 0.83 -28.39 -0.02
N ILE A 285 -0.37 -28.70 0.47
CA ILE A 285 -1.29 -27.73 1.10
C ILE A 285 -1.09 -27.69 2.62
N SER A 286 -0.74 -28.81 3.24
CA SER A 286 -0.30 -28.93 4.65
C SER A 286 0.65 -30.12 4.78
N ASP A 287 1.23 -30.39 5.95
CA ASP A 287 2.15 -31.53 6.16
C ASP A 287 1.55 -32.88 5.73
N HIS A 288 0.23 -33.00 5.82
CA HIS A 288 -0.50 -34.24 5.54
C HIS A 288 -1.36 -34.22 4.28
N VAL A 289 -1.38 -33.13 3.51
CA VAL A 289 -2.28 -32.98 2.35
C VAL A 289 -1.54 -32.43 1.15
N MET A 290 -1.61 -33.14 0.02
CA MET A 290 -1.25 -32.65 -1.30
C MET A 290 -2.49 -32.52 -2.18
N ARG A 291 -2.54 -31.47 -3.00
CA ARG A 291 -3.53 -31.33 -4.08
C ARG A 291 -2.86 -31.60 -5.42
N ILE A 292 -3.50 -32.41 -6.26
CA ILE A 292 -3.18 -32.57 -7.67
C ILE A 292 -4.36 -32.01 -8.47
N THR A 293 -4.09 -31.11 -9.40
CA THR A 293 -5.12 -30.56 -10.29
C THR A 293 -5.08 -31.29 -11.62
N GLY A 294 -6.22 -31.80 -12.09
CA GLY A 294 -6.39 -32.37 -13.41
C GLY A 294 -6.38 -31.30 -14.50
N SER A 295 -6.15 -31.72 -15.75
CA SER A 295 -6.21 -30.83 -16.92
C SER A 295 -7.59 -30.25 -17.20
N ASP A 296 -8.63 -30.91 -16.69
CA ASP A 296 -10.03 -30.48 -16.73
C ASP A 296 -10.41 -29.56 -15.56
N GLY A 297 -9.45 -29.20 -14.70
CA GLY A 297 -9.66 -28.41 -13.50
C GLY A 297 -10.16 -29.20 -12.30
N SER A 298 -10.38 -30.51 -12.43
CA SER A 298 -10.75 -31.34 -11.28
C SER A 298 -9.62 -31.39 -10.25
N HIS A 299 -9.96 -31.64 -8.99
CA HIS A 299 -8.96 -31.79 -7.92
C HIS A 299 -8.97 -33.21 -7.38
N THR A 300 -7.78 -33.76 -7.12
CA THR A 300 -7.58 -34.97 -6.33
C THR A 300 -6.66 -34.62 -5.18
N TYR A 301 -6.96 -35.11 -3.99
CA TYR A 301 -6.14 -34.85 -2.81
C TYR A 301 -5.40 -36.13 -2.43
N ARG A 302 -4.10 -36.04 -2.13
CA ARG A 302 -3.37 -37.13 -1.48
C ARG A 302 -3.24 -36.79 -0.01
N VAL A 303 -3.72 -37.67 0.86
CA VAL A 303 -3.63 -37.48 2.30
C VAL A 303 -2.74 -38.57 2.89
N GLY A 304 -1.83 -38.20 3.79
CA GLY A 304 -0.90 -39.16 4.38
C GLY A 304 0.35 -38.54 4.99
N SER A 305 1.40 -39.34 5.12
CA SER A 305 2.72 -38.89 5.58
C SER A 305 3.83 -39.79 5.04
N PRO A 306 5.11 -39.37 5.07
CA PRO A 306 6.22 -40.25 4.70
C PRO A 306 6.26 -41.57 5.47
N MET A 307 5.76 -41.60 6.71
CA MET A 307 5.75 -42.81 7.56
C MET A 307 4.52 -43.71 7.31
N GLN A 308 3.37 -43.13 6.96
CA GLN A 308 2.11 -43.88 6.80
C GLN A 308 1.76 -44.20 5.34
N GLY A 309 2.52 -43.65 4.39
CA GLY A 309 2.16 -43.68 2.98
C GLY A 309 1.12 -42.62 2.62
N TRP A 310 0.88 -42.45 1.33
CA TRP A 310 -0.03 -41.44 0.77
C TRP A 310 -1.19 -42.13 0.04
N GLN A 311 -2.42 -41.70 0.31
CA GLN A 311 -3.64 -42.23 -0.31
C GLN A 311 -4.39 -41.15 -1.08
N ASP A 312 -4.92 -41.51 -2.24
CA ASP A 312 -5.66 -40.58 -3.10
C ASP A 312 -7.13 -40.54 -2.69
N VAL A 313 -7.67 -39.33 -2.59
CA VAL A 313 -8.98 -39.02 -2.05
C VAL A 313 -9.68 -38.04 -3.00
N SER A 314 -10.92 -38.38 -3.36
CA SER A 314 -11.80 -37.50 -4.13
C SER A 314 -12.30 -36.34 -3.26
N PRO A 315 -12.50 -35.12 -3.79
CA PRO A 315 -13.07 -34.00 -3.04
C PRO A 315 -14.42 -34.33 -2.38
N SER A 316 -15.23 -35.18 -3.02
CA SER A 316 -16.53 -35.63 -2.52
C SER A 316 -16.46 -36.47 -1.24
N SER A 317 -15.26 -36.97 -0.91
CA SER A 317 -15.00 -37.85 0.24
C SER A 317 -14.41 -37.09 1.44
N LEU A 318 -14.15 -35.79 1.30
CA LEU A 318 -13.59 -34.96 2.38
C LEU A 318 -14.72 -34.41 3.26
N HIS A 319 -14.80 -34.88 4.50
CA HIS A 319 -15.74 -34.38 5.51
C HIS A 319 -15.01 -33.62 6.63
N LEU A 320 -15.75 -32.72 7.30
CA LEU A 320 -15.24 -31.72 8.24
C LEU A 320 -14.48 -32.32 9.43
N VAL A 321 -13.54 -31.54 9.98
CA VAL A 321 -12.69 -31.88 11.12
C VAL A 321 -13.53 -32.03 12.40
N GLU A 322 -13.57 -33.22 12.99
CA GLU A 322 -14.08 -33.45 14.34
C GLU A 322 -12.93 -33.98 15.21
N GLN A 323 -12.71 -33.38 16.39
CA GLN A 323 -11.72 -33.82 17.38
C GLN A 323 -10.30 -34.07 16.81
N ASP A 324 -9.72 -33.05 16.16
CA ASP A 324 -8.34 -33.09 15.66
C ASP A 324 -8.10 -34.17 14.59
N ARG A 325 -9.14 -34.54 13.83
CA ARG A 325 -9.00 -35.53 12.74
C ARG A 325 -9.69 -35.08 11.45
N LEU A 326 -9.01 -35.28 10.32
CA LEU A 326 -9.62 -35.13 9.00
C LEU A 326 -10.37 -36.44 8.67
N LEU A 327 -11.68 -36.35 8.47
CA LEU A 327 -12.52 -37.51 8.15
C LEU A 327 -12.56 -37.68 6.62
N ILE A 328 -11.85 -38.70 6.15
CA ILE A 328 -11.89 -39.14 4.75
C ILE A 328 -12.94 -40.26 4.67
N ALA A 329 -14.17 -39.93 4.26
CA ALA A 329 -15.31 -40.85 4.12
C ALA A 329 -15.63 -41.77 5.34
N PRO A 330 -16.81 -42.42 5.39
CA PRO A 330 -17.20 -43.26 6.53
C PRO A 330 -16.45 -44.59 6.64
N ASP A 331 -15.72 -45.00 5.60
CA ASP A 331 -15.10 -46.31 5.43
C ASP A 331 -13.56 -46.30 5.44
N MET A 332 -12.93 -45.12 5.62
CA MET A 332 -11.48 -44.98 5.65
C MET A 332 -10.99 -44.33 6.96
N THR A 333 -9.79 -44.74 7.37
CA THR A 333 -9.15 -44.38 8.65
C THR A 333 -9.00 -42.86 8.84
N SER A 334 -9.41 -42.37 10.01
CA SER A 334 -9.24 -40.98 10.43
C SER A 334 -7.76 -40.61 10.65
N LEU A 335 -7.29 -39.52 10.05
CA LEU A 335 -5.94 -38.99 10.25
C LEU A 335 -5.94 -37.88 11.28
N ALA A 336 -5.05 -37.95 12.27
CA ALA A 336 -4.86 -36.87 13.24
C ALA A 336 -4.24 -35.65 12.56
N VAL A 337 -4.88 -34.50 12.71
CA VAL A 337 -4.39 -33.18 12.30
C VAL A 337 -3.99 -32.40 13.54
N ASN A 338 -2.91 -31.62 13.47
CA ASN A 338 -2.48 -30.81 14.61
C ASN A 338 -3.34 -29.53 14.75
N ASP A 339 -3.19 -28.82 15.89
CA ASP A 339 -3.98 -27.61 16.20
C ASP A 339 -3.83 -26.50 15.15
N ARG A 340 -2.65 -26.39 14.51
CA ARG A 340 -2.39 -25.40 13.46
C ARG A 340 -3.15 -25.75 12.18
N GLU A 341 -3.10 -27.01 11.77
CA GLU A 341 -3.85 -27.51 10.61
C GLU A 341 -5.37 -27.39 10.85
N LYS A 342 -5.84 -27.68 12.06
CA LYS A 342 -7.24 -27.50 12.46
C LYS A 342 -7.71 -26.05 12.33
N ALA A 343 -6.90 -25.09 12.79
CA ALA A 343 -7.20 -23.67 12.63
C ALA A 343 -7.24 -23.26 11.15
N ASP A 344 -6.32 -23.76 10.32
CA ASP A 344 -6.25 -23.49 8.88
C ASP A 344 -7.48 -24.01 8.13
N TRP A 345 -7.97 -25.22 8.48
CA TRP A 345 -9.18 -25.80 7.87
C TRP A 345 -10.47 -25.10 8.32
N LEU A 346 -10.57 -24.72 9.60
CA LEU A 346 -11.73 -23.97 10.10
C LEU A 346 -11.79 -22.54 9.55
N ALA A 347 -10.63 -21.91 9.32
CA ALA A 347 -10.54 -20.61 8.63
C ALA A 347 -10.96 -20.72 7.15
N ALA A 348 -10.55 -21.79 6.47
CA ALA A 348 -10.97 -22.10 5.10
C ALA A 348 -12.47 -22.45 5.00
N GLY A 349 -13.10 -22.95 6.06
CA GLY A 349 -14.50 -23.40 6.09
C GLY A 349 -15.55 -22.37 5.69
N ARG A 350 -15.25 -21.05 5.73
CA ARG A 350 -16.18 -20.01 5.26
C ARG A 350 -16.05 -19.64 3.77
N GLY A 351 -14.95 -19.98 3.10
CA GLY A 351 -14.73 -19.61 1.69
C GLY A 351 -14.23 -20.73 0.75
N PHE A 352 -13.62 -21.78 1.29
CA PHE A 352 -13.06 -22.89 0.51
C PHE A 352 -14.13 -23.86 0.03
N LEU A 353 -15.11 -24.21 0.89
CA LEU A 353 -16.21 -25.12 0.52
C LEU A 353 -17.24 -24.49 -0.45
N GLN A 354 -17.43 -23.17 -0.43
CA GLN A 354 -18.27 -22.49 -1.42
C GLN A 354 -17.64 -22.45 -2.82
N ARG A 355 -16.31 -22.58 -2.93
CA ARG A 355 -15.56 -22.63 -4.19
C ARG A 355 -15.35 -24.05 -4.74
N LEU A 356 -15.79 -25.07 -4.00
CA LEU A 356 -15.76 -26.48 -4.37
C LEU A 356 -17.10 -26.99 -4.96
N ARG A 357 -18.06 -26.09 -5.23
CA ARG A 357 -19.31 -26.41 -5.93
C ARG A 357 -19.38 -25.72 -7.28
#